data_AF-A0A2V9KZS4-F1
#
_entry.id   AF-A0A2V9KZS4-F1
#
_cell.length_a   1.000
_cell.length_b   1.000
_cell.length_c   1.000
_cell.angle_alpha   90.00
_cell.angle_beta   90.00
_cell.angle_gamma   90.00
#
_symmetry.space_group_name_H-M   'P 1'
#
loop_
_entity.id
_entity.type
_entity.pdbx_description
1 polymer ?
#
loop_
_entity_poly.entity_id
_entity_poly.type
_entity_poly.pdbx_seq_one_letter_code
_entity_poly.pdbx_strand_id
1 'polypeptide(L)'
;TCSALGAAMHGAVAAGREAGGYDSIFEAARRMAHAQKTSYSPRKENHETYTRLFKEYQTLHDYFGRGANDVMKRLKALKISLQRTRDGGP
;
A
#
# COMPACT_ATOMS: atom_id res chain seq x y z
N THR A 1 -8.72 -10.03 5.32
CA THR A 1 -8.57 -11.23 6.17
C THR A 1 -7.18 -11.41 6.74
N CYS A 2 -6.11 -10.82 6.16
CA CYS A 2 -4.75 -10.96 6.69
C CYS A 2 -4.56 -10.40 8.11
N SER A 3 -5.26 -9.32 8.49
CA SER A 3 -5.06 -8.65 9.78
C SER A 3 -5.56 -9.48 10.98
N ALA A 4 -6.71 -10.12 10.87
CA ALA A 4 -7.27 -10.94 11.95
C ALA A 4 -6.51 -12.27 12.13
N LEU A 5 -6.05 -12.87 11.03
CA LEU A 5 -5.21 -14.08 11.07
C LEU A 5 -3.87 -13.80 11.74
N GLY A 6 -3.21 -12.68 11.40
CA GLY A 6 -1.96 -12.27 12.06
C GLY A 6 -2.12 -12.09 13.57
N ALA A 7 -3.21 -11.44 14.01
CA ALA A 7 -3.51 -11.29 15.43
C ALA A 7 -3.73 -12.66 16.12
N ALA A 8 -4.46 -13.57 15.47
CA ALA A 8 -4.66 -14.93 15.99
C ALA A 8 -3.35 -15.73 16.08
N MET A 9 -2.43 -15.56 15.13
CA MET A 9 -1.11 -16.21 15.16
C MET A 9 -0.26 -15.71 16.34
N HIS A 10 -0.26 -14.39 16.60
CA HIS A 10 0.41 -13.84 17.77
C HIS A 10 -0.25 -14.29 19.08
N GLY A 11 -1.58 -14.40 19.12
CA GLY A 11 -2.31 -14.97 20.26
C GLY A 11 -1.94 -16.44 20.53
N ALA A 12 -1.81 -17.25 19.47
CA ALA A 12 -1.38 -18.63 19.58
C ALA A 12 0.08 -18.75 20.04
N VAL A 13 0.95 -17.79 19.70
CA VAL A 13 2.33 -17.77 20.23
C VAL A 13 2.35 -17.38 21.71
N ALA A 14 1.56 -16.39 22.10
CA ALA A 14 1.45 -15.96 23.49
C ALA A 14 0.89 -17.05 24.41
N ALA A 15 0.03 -17.93 23.90
CA ALA A 15 -0.46 -19.10 24.65
C ALA A 15 0.65 -20.15 24.93
N GLY A 16 1.70 -20.20 24.10
CA GLY A 16 2.78 -21.18 24.22
C GLY A 16 2.38 -22.61 23.87
N ARG A 17 3.34 -23.47 23.56
CA ARG A 17 3.07 -24.86 23.14
C ARG A 17 2.34 -25.69 24.20
N GLU A 18 2.61 -25.45 25.47
CA GLU A 18 2.00 -26.20 26.59
C GLU A 18 0.48 -26.03 26.66
N ALA A 19 -0.06 -24.88 26.23
CA ALA A 19 -1.50 -24.61 26.17
C ALA A 19 -2.12 -24.89 24.79
N GLY A 20 -1.40 -25.57 23.89
CA GLY A 20 -1.85 -25.87 22.52
C GLY A 20 -1.54 -24.77 21.49
N GLY A 21 -0.70 -23.80 21.86
CA GLY A 21 -0.17 -22.74 21.00
C GLY A 21 1.14 -23.10 20.28
N TYR A 22 1.94 -22.11 19.94
CA TYR A 22 3.24 -22.26 19.27
C TYR A 22 4.36 -21.54 20.01
N ASP A 23 5.57 -22.08 19.99
CA ASP A 23 6.72 -21.44 20.67
C ASP A 23 7.34 -20.30 19.85
N SER A 24 6.98 -20.19 18.56
CA SER A 24 7.43 -19.10 17.70
C SER A 24 6.41 -18.73 16.64
N ILE A 25 6.45 -17.46 16.22
CA ILE A 25 5.62 -16.95 15.13
C ILE A 25 5.89 -17.66 13.80
N PHE A 26 7.10 -18.22 13.61
CA PHE A 26 7.44 -19.01 12.42
C PHE A 26 6.74 -20.36 12.39
N GLU A 27 6.58 -21.02 13.54
CA GLU A 27 5.80 -22.25 13.62
C GLU A 27 4.31 -21.98 13.38
N ALA A 28 3.77 -20.92 14.02
CA ALA A 28 2.40 -20.48 13.77
C ALA A 28 2.18 -20.14 12.29
N ALA A 29 3.12 -19.43 11.65
CA ALA A 29 3.07 -19.11 10.21
C ALA A 29 3.05 -20.33 9.32
N ARG A 30 3.89 -21.32 9.57
CA ARG A 30 3.91 -22.54 8.76
C ARG A 30 2.61 -23.33 8.83
N ARG A 31 1.89 -23.30 9.96
CA ARG A 31 0.66 -24.08 10.16
C ARG A 31 -0.63 -23.31 9.90
N MET A 32 -0.63 -21.99 10.08
CA MET A 32 -1.83 -21.15 10.02
C MET A 32 -1.88 -20.24 8.78
N ALA A 33 -0.74 -19.93 8.16
CA ALA A 33 -0.74 -19.06 6.98
C ALA A 33 -1.23 -19.85 5.76
N HIS A 34 -2.31 -19.36 5.15
CA HIS A 34 -2.81 -19.87 3.89
C HIS A 34 -2.56 -18.83 2.78
N ALA A 35 -1.51 -19.02 2.01
CA ALA A 35 -1.29 -18.27 0.79
C ALA A 35 -2.20 -18.80 -0.33
N GLN A 36 -2.66 -17.91 -1.22
CA GLN A 36 -3.33 -18.35 -2.44
C GLN A 36 -2.36 -19.18 -3.29
N LYS A 37 -2.87 -20.23 -3.94
CA LYS A 37 -2.06 -21.10 -4.81
C LYS A 37 -1.60 -20.38 -6.09
N THR A 38 -2.34 -19.35 -6.51
CA THR A 38 -2.00 -18.56 -7.69
C THR A 38 -0.84 -17.63 -7.37
N SER A 39 0.28 -17.83 -8.05
CA SER A 39 1.42 -16.93 -8.00
C SER A 39 1.55 -16.18 -9.33
N TYR A 40 1.92 -14.91 -9.26
CA TYR A 40 2.18 -14.09 -10.44
C TYR A 40 3.69 -13.87 -10.54
N SER A 41 4.30 -14.46 -11.56
CA SER A 41 5.73 -14.28 -11.83
C SER A 41 5.93 -13.17 -12.87
N PRO A 42 6.92 -12.28 -12.68
CA PRO A 42 7.21 -11.25 -13.66
C PRO A 42 7.69 -11.88 -14.98
N ARG A 43 7.12 -11.44 -16.09
CA ARG A 43 7.63 -11.73 -17.44
C ARG A 43 8.72 -10.74 -17.79
N LYS A 44 9.88 -11.23 -18.25
CA LYS A 44 11.07 -10.40 -18.51
C LYS A 44 10.79 -9.31 -19.55
N GLU A 45 10.04 -9.66 -20.59
CA GLU A 45 9.68 -8.77 -21.69
C GLU A 45 8.80 -7.60 -21.21
N ASN A 46 7.86 -7.91 -20.31
CA ASN A 46 7.00 -6.89 -19.70
C ASN A 46 7.79 -6.02 -18.72
N HIS A 47 8.71 -6.62 -17.95
CA HIS A 47 9.53 -5.90 -16.99
C HIS A 47 10.31 -4.77 -17.66
N GLU A 48 11.01 -5.05 -18.76
CA GLU A 48 11.78 -4.03 -19.49
C GLU A 48 10.90 -2.88 -20.00
N THR A 49 9.68 -3.20 -20.44
CA THR A 49 8.69 -2.21 -20.88
C THR A 49 8.22 -1.34 -19.71
N TYR A 50 7.85 -1.97 -18.59
CA TYR A 50 7.44 -1.26 -17.39
C TYR A 50 8.56 -0.44 -16.77
N THR A 51 9.82 -0.85 -16.89
CA THR A 51 10.97 -0.05 -16.45
C THR A 51 11.04 1.28 -17.22
N ARG A 52 10.82 1.27 -18.53
CA ARG A 52 10.80 2.50 -19.34
C ARG A 52 9.63 3.40 -18.95
N LEU A 53 8.43 2.83 -18.82
CA LEU A 53 7.25 3.56 -18.37
C LEU A 53 7.41 4.14 -16.96
N PHE A 54 8.04 3.39 -16.06
CA PHE A 54 8.27 3.82 -14.69
C PHE A 54 9.23 5.01 -14.61
N LYS A 55 10.24 5.09 -15.49
CA LYS A 55 11.13 6.25 -15.58
C LYS A 55 10.35 7.52 -15.96
N GLU A 56 9.49 7.43 -16.97
CA GLU A 56 8.64 8.57 -17.35
C GLU A 56 7.67 8.97 -16.24
N TYR A 57 7.06 7.97 -15.59
CA TYR A 57 6.24 8.20 -14.40
C TYR A 57 7.02 8.91 -13.30
N GLN A 58 8.26 8.48 -13.01
CA GLN A 58 9.09 9.07 -11.97
C GLN A 58 9.42 10.53 -12.26
N THR A 59 9.75 10.86 -13.51
CA THR A 59 9.96 12.24 -13.94
C THR A 59 8.73 13.11 -13.66
N LEU A 60 7.55 12.64 -14.07
CA LEU A 60 6.29 13.38 -13.83
C LEU A 60 5.95 13.45 -12.34
N HIS A 61 6.12 12.35 -11.61
CA HIS A 61 5.89 12.25 -10.18
C HIS A 61 6.76 13.26 -9.43
N ASP A 62 8.04 13.33 -9.75
CA ASP A 62 8.96 14.24 -9.09
C ASP A 62 8.68 15.69 -9.50
N TYR A 63 8.36 15.95 -10.76
CA TYR A 63 8.00 17.28 -11.25
C TYR A 63 6.78 17.85 -10.52
N PHE A 64 5.70 17.07 -10.40
CA PHE A 64 4.47 17.51 -9.75
C PHE A 64 4.46 17.34 -8.22
N GLY A 65 5.29 16.45 -7.67
CA GLY A 65 5.25 16.05 -6.27
C GLY A 65 6.39 16.58 -5.39
N ARG A 66 7.58 16.82 -5.95
CA ARG A 66 8.77 17.27 -5.18
C ARG A 66 9.02 18.78 -5.23
N GLY A 67 8.07 19.55 -5.76
CA GLY A 67 8.08 21.02 -5.68
C GLY A 67 8.74 21.73 -6.87
N ALA A 68 9.16 21.01 -7.92
CA ALA A 68 9.58 21.66 -9.17
C ALA A 68 8.41 22.45 -9.79
N ASN A 69 7.17 21.96 -9.66
CA ASN A 69 5.97 22.71 -9.98
C ASN A 69 4.78 22.35 -9.07
N ASP A 70 4.47 23.21 -8.09
CA ASP A 70 3.32 23.06 -7.18
C ASP A 70 1.94 23.34 -7.84
N VAL A 71 1.80 23.10 -9.15
CA VAL A 71 0.57 23.39 -9.89
C VAL A 71 -0.65 22.68 -9.31
N MET A 72 -0.50 21.44 -8.84
CA MET A 72 -1.59 20.69 -8.22
C MET A 72 -2.11 21.36 -6.94
N LYS A 73 -1.21 21.89 -6.09
CA LYS A 73 -1.60 22.62 -4.87
C LYS A 73 -2.28 23.94 -5.21
N ARG A 74 -1.75 24.71 -6.18
CA ARG A 74 -2.34 25.99 -6.61
C ARG A 74 -3.73 25.82 -7.19
N LEU A 75 -3.94 24.83 -8.07
CA LEU A 75 -5.24 24.54 -8.64
C LEU A 75 -6.24 24.09 -7.59
N LYS A 76 -5.82 23.28 -6.61
CA LYS A 76 -6.68 22.90 -5.48
C LYS A 76 -7.07 24.11 -4.63
N ALA A 77 -6.14 25.01 -4.34
CA ALA A 77 -6.41 26.23 -3.59
C ALA A 77 -7.40 27.15 -4.34
N LEU A 78 -7.22 27.32 -5.65
CA LEU A 78 -8.13 28.09 -6.50
C LEU A 78 -9.53 27.47 -6.54
N LYS A 79 -9.63 26.14 -6.64
CA LYS A 79 -10.91 25.44 -6.54
C LYS A 79 -11.61 25.74 -5.21
N ILE A 80 -10.88 25.64 -4.09
CA ILE A 80 -11.42 25.90 -2.75
C ILE A 80 -11.87 27.36 -2.61
N SER A 81 -11.10 28.33 -3.13
CA SER A 81 -11.47 29.74 -3.07
C SER A 81 -12.73 30.02 -3.88
N LEU A 82 -12.84 29.48 -5.10
CA LEU A 82 -14.03 29.63 -5.95
C LEU A 82 -15.27 28.96 -5.35
N GLN A 83 -15.11 27.83 -4.67
CA GLN A 83 -16.21 27.17 -3.97
C GLN A 83 -16.69 28.00 -2.77
N ARG A 84 -15.77 28.54 -1.96
CA ARG A 84 -16.12 29.43 -0.84
C ARG A 84 -16.84 30.70 -1.30
N THR A 85 -16.44 31.30 -2.43
CA THR A 85 -17.15 32.46 -3.01
C THR A 85 -18.56 32.10 -3.50
N ARG A 86 -18.78 30.86 -3.96
CA ARG A 86 -20.11 30.38 -4.38
C ARG A 86 -21.01 30.04 -3.20
N ASP A 87 -20.45 29.49 -2.13
CA ASP A 87 -21.20 29.10 -0.92
C ASP A 87 -21.47 30.28 0.02
N GLY A 88 -20.81 31.43 -0.19
CA GLY A 88 -21.00 32.69 0.53
C GLY A 88 -21.78 33.76 -0.24
N GLY A 89 -22.54 33.37 -1.26
CA GLY A 89 -23.53 34.27 -1.90
C GLY A 89 -24.66 34.63 -0.92
N PRO A 90 -25.22 35.85 -0.99
CA PRO A 90 -26.23 36.36 -0.06
C PRO A 90 -27.50 35.51 -0.02
#